data_AF-A0A5P2BBZ8-F1
#
_entry.id   AF-A0A5P2BBZ8-F1
#
_cell.length_a   1.000
_cell.length_b   1.000
_cell.length_c   1.000
_cell.angle_alpha   90.00
_cell.angle_beta   90.00
_cell.angle_gamma   90.00
#
_symmetry.space_group_name_H-M   'P 1'
#
loop_
_entity.id
_entity.type
_entity.pdbx_description
1 polymer ?
#
loop_
_entity_poly.entity_id
_entity_poly.type
_entity_poly.pdbx_seq_one_letter_code
_entity_poly.pdbx_strand_id
1 'polypeptide(L)'
;MTSAIPVGDAYPYLRAASAGIRHHTRTLAPRAQHPTSAADRVHLDVLHAHVTAVHQLLDQLAEATQPAHPAAGRQLATAHTRLWQAIAAVHDAFHLLPVAEETAASTECHPERLPEGPPVLTICQRHLAAGHVVRRKTTPADLNAPAPGRTTTCSQ
;
A
#
# COMPACT_ATOMS: atom_id res chain seq x y z
N MET A 1 -10.65 -5.95 39.44
CA MET A 1 -9.90 -6.73 38.41
C MET A 1 -10.36 -6.21 37.05
N THR A 2 -9.59 -5.32 36.43
CA THR A 2 -9.93 -4.76 35.12
C THR A 2 -9.53 -5.80 34.08
N SER A 3 -10.52 -6.45 33.45
CA SER A 3 -10.26 -7.37 32.34
C SER A 3 -9.55 -6.58 31.25
N ALA A 4 -8.29 -6.90 30.97
CA ALA A 4 -7.55 -6.27 29.89
C ALA A 4 -8.25 -6.65 28.59
N ILE A 5 -8.79 -5.63 27.89
CA ILE A 5 -9.32 -5.80 26.55
C ILE A 5 -8.21 -6.46 25.72
N PRO A 6 -8.44 -7.61 25.08
CA PRO A 6 -7.44 -8.20 24.19
C PRO A 6 -6.96 -7.13 23.21
N VAL A 7 -5.64 -6.99 23.00
CA VAL A 7 -5.07 -5.91 22.18
C VAL A 7 -5.72 -5.82 20.78
N GLY A 8 -6.21 -6.95 20.26
CA GLY A 8 -6.96 -7.00 19.00
C GLY A 8 -8.34 -6.34 19.01
N ASP A 9 -8.97 -6.17 20.18
CA ASP A 9 -10.30 -5.60 20.33
C ASP A 9 -10.28 -4.08 20.59
N ALA A 10 -9.10 -3.51 20.90
CA ALA A 10 -8.93 -2.06 21.00
C ALA A 10 -9.09 -1.33 19.66
N TYR A 11 -8.78 -2.01 18.55
CA TYR A 11 -8.83 -1.45 17.19
C TYR A 11 -9.51 -2.43 16.21
N PRO A 12 -10.83 -2.63 16.30
CA PRO A 12 -11.54 -3.69 15.59
C PRO A 12 -11.40 -3.59 14.07
N TYR A 13 -11.38 -2.38 13.51
CA TYR A 13 -11.22 -2.18 12.06
C TYR A 13 -9.81 -2.51 11.56
N LEU A 14 -8.75 -2.23 12.33
CA LEU A 14 -7.39 -2.63 11.98
C LEU A 14 -7.22 -4.15 12.06
N ARG A 15 -7.86 -4.77 13.04
CA ARG A 15 -7.92 -6.24 13.17
C ARG A 15 -8.62 -6.86 11.97
N ALA A 16 -9.78 -6.33 11.57
CA ALA A 16 -10.54 -6.80 10.41
C ALA A 16 -9.75 -6.66 9.10
N ALA A 17 -9.16 -5.49 8.85
CA ALA A 17 -8.30 -5.25 7.69
C ALA A 17 -7.13 -6.23 7.63
N SER A 18 -6.42 -6.42 8.75
CA SER A 18 -5.31 -7.37 8.86
C SER A 18 -5.76 -8.81 8.63
N ALA A 19 -6.95 -9.19 9.09
CA ALA A 19 -7.51 -10.51 8.88
C ALA A 19 -7.85 -10.75 7.39
N GLY A 20 -8.43 -9.76 6.71
CA GLY A 20 -8.71 -9.78 5.28
C GLY A 20 -7.44 -9.95 4.45
N ILE A 21 -6.41 -9.14 4.72
CA ILE A 21 -5.09 -9.25 4.06
C ILE A 21 -4.50 -10.65 4.27
N ARG A 22 -4.45 -11.16 5.51
CA ARG A 22 -3.94 -12.52 5.78
C ARG A 22 -4.75 -13.61 5.09
N HIS A 23 -6.06 -13.44 4.94
CA HIS A 23 -6.88 -14.39 4.22
C HIS A 23 -6.52 -14.39 2.73
N HIS A 24 -6.45 -13.21 2.11
CA HIS A 24 -6.07 -13.05 0.70
C HIS A 24 -4.63 -13.54 0.41
N THR A 25 -3.68 -13.26 1.30
CA THR A 25 -2.31 -13.80 1.15
C THR A 25 -2.29 -15.33 1.14
N ARG A 26 -3.16 -15.99 1.93
CA ARG A 26 -3.27 -17.45 1.94
C ARG A 26 -3.92 -17.99 0.68
N THR A 27 -4.86 -17.27 0.06
CA THR A 27 -5.46 -17.69 -1.22
C THR A 27 -4.46 -17.60 -2.38
N LEU A 28 -3.42 -16.78 -2.25
CA LEU A 28 -2.29 -16.70 -3.19
C LEU A 28 -1.23 -17.78 -2.98
N ALA A 29 -1.32 -18.64 -1.95
CA ALA A 29 -0.35 -19.71 -1.77
C ALA A 29 -0.54 -20.80 -2.85
N PRO A 30 0.53 -21.27 -3.52
CA PRO A 30 0.43 -22.33 -4.51
C PRO A 30 -0.27 -23.57 -3.93
N ARG A 31 -1.38 -23.98 -4.55
CA ARG A 31 -2.01 -25.27 -4.27
C ARG A 31 -1.61 -26.24 -5.35
N ALA A 32 -1.32 -27.49 -4.97
CA ALA A 32 -0.82 -28.55 -5.85
C ALA A 32 -1.68 -28.81 -7.11
N GLN A 33 -2.88 -28.24 -7.20
CA GLN A 33 -3.84 -28.45 -8.28
C GLN A 33 -4.22 -27.16 -9.05
N HIS A 34 -3.67 -26.00 -8.69
CA HIS A 34 -3.90 -24.74 -9.43
C HIS A 34 -2.63 -23.89 -9.43
N PRO A 35 -2.05 -23.59 -10.61
CA PRO A 35 -0.97 -22.61 -10.69
C PRO A 35 -1.48 -21.27 -10.16
N THR A 36 -0.68 -20.62 -9.32
CA THR A 36 -0.94 -19.24 -8.88
C THR A 36 -0.98 -18.32 -10.09
N SER A 37 -2.11 -17.66 -10.30
CA SER A 37 -2.22 -16.60 -11.30
C SER A 37 -1.25 -15.47 -10.95
N ALA A 38 -0.57 -14.91 -11.95
CA ALA A 38 0.16 -13.66 -11.79
C ALA A 38 -0.80 -12.55 -11.32
N ALA A 39 -0.27 -11.54 -10.62
CA ALA A 39 -1.06 -10.37 -10.26
C ALA A 39 -1.49 -9.61 -11.52
N ASP A 40 -2.73 -9.14 -11.55
CA ASP A 40 -3.26 -8.28 -12.60
C ASP A 40 -3.37 -6.82 -12.12
N ARG A 41 -3.78 -5.93 -13.03
CA ARG A 41 -3.94 -4.49 -12.74
C ARG A 41 -5.00 -4.23 -11.66
N VAL A 42 -6.06 -5.03 -11.59
CA VAL A 42 -7.12 -4.89 -10.58
C VAL A 42 -6.57 -5.21 -9.19
N HIS A 43 -5.80 -6.29 -9.09
CA HIS A 43 -5.16 -6.70 -7.85
C HIS A 43 -4.19 -5.63 -7.34
N LEU A 44 -3.39 -5.02 -8.23
CA LEU A 44 -2.50 -3.93 -7.85
C LEU A 44 -3.24 -2.62 -7.48
N ASP A 45 -4.36 -2.29 -8.13
CA ASP A 45 -5.18 -1.13 -7.74
C ASP A 45 -5.77 -1.29 -6.32
N VAL A 46 -6.32 -2.47 -6.00
CA VAL A 46 -6.85 -2.78 -4.66
C VAL A 46 -5.73 -2.79 -3.61
N LEU A 47 -4.58 -3.38 -3.92
CA LEU A 47 -3.42 -3.34 -3.02
C LEU A 47 -2.96 -1.90 -2.78
N HIS A 48 -2.82 -1.10 -3.83
CA HIS A 48 -2.47 0.32 -3.73
C HIS A 48 -3.45 1.10 -2.86
N ALA A 49 -4.75 0.83 -2.96
CA ALA A 49 -5.78 1.41 -2.09
C ALA A 49 -5.48 1.12 -0.61
N HIS A 50 -5.22 -0.14 -0.27
CA HIS A 50 -4.94 -0.54 1.10
C HIS A 50 -3.66 0.08 1.65
N VAL A 51 -2.56 0.04 0.89
CA VAL A 51 -1.29 0.61 1.37
C VAL A 51 -1.36 2.13 1.48
N THR A 52 -2.13 2.81 0.62
CA THR A 52 -2.38 4.25 0.72
C THR A 52 -3.18 4.60 1.97
N ALA A 53 -4.19 3.80 2.34
CA ALA A 53 -4.95 4.01 3.57
C ALA A 53 -4.07 3.84 4.82
N VAL A 54 -3.17 2.85 4.83
CA VAL A 54 -2.20 2.67 5.91
C VAL A 54 -1.21 3.84 5.97
N HIS A 55 -0.79 4.38 4.83
CA HIS A 55 0.05 5.57 4.78
C HIS A 55 -0.63 6.79 5.40
N GLN A 56 -1.90 7.04 5.09
CA GLN A 56 -2.68 8.11 5.72
C GLN A 56 -2.84 7.92 7.23
N LEU A 57 -3.04 6.67 7.68
CA LEU A 57 -3.09 6.35 9.10
C LEU A 57 -1.76 6.66 9.81
N LEU A 58 -0.62 6.27 9.22
CA LEU A 58 0.70 6.56 9.78
C LEU A 58 0.95 8.06 9.90
N ASP A 59 0.53 8.84 8.91
CA ASP A 59 0.62 10.31 8.96
C ASP A 59 -0.12 10.87 10.18
N GLN A 60 -1.38 10.46 10.38
CA GLN A 60 -2.19 10.91 11.52
C GLN A 60 -1.59 10.47 12.86
N LEU A 61 -1.08 9.23 12.95
CA LEU A 61 -0.45 8.72 14.16
C LEU A 61 0.86 9.46 14.47
N ALA A 62 1.66 9.79 13.45
CA ALA A 62 2.89 10.57 13.64
C ALA A 62 2.58 11.94 14.23
N GLU A 63 1.62 12.68 13.65
CA GLU A 63 1.19 14.00 14.15
C GLU A 63 0.65 13.93 15.58
N ALA A 64 -0.19 12.94 15.89
CA ALA A 64 -0.77 12.79 17.23
C ALA A 64 0.26 12.36 18.29
N THR A 65 1.26 11.56 17.91
CA THR A 65 2.26 11.00 18.83
C THR A 65 3.39 11.98 19.11
N GLN A 66 3.75 12.84 18.15
CA GLN A 66 4.93 13.69 18.23
C GLN A 66 4.99 14.61 19.47
N PRO A 67 3.91 15.30 19.90
CA PRO A 67 3.99 16.23 21.02
C PRO A 67 4.33 15.56 22.35
N ALA A 68 3.76 14.37 22.61
CA ALA A 68 3.98 13.63 23.85
C ALA A 68 5.22 12.72 23.78
N HIS A 69 5.51 12.18 22.59
CA HIS A 69 6.57 11.19 22.38
C HIS A 69 7.38 11.49 21.11
N PRO A 70 8.27 12.50 21.13
CA PRO A 70 8.98 12.96 19.92
C PRO A 70 9.85 11.90 19.24
N ALA A 71 10.42 10.96 20.01
CA ALA A 71 11.21 9.88 19.44
C ALA A 71 10.33 8.89 18.66
N ALA A 72 9.15 8.56 19.19
CA ALA A 72 8.20 7.67 18.52
C ALA A 72 7.60 8.33 17.28
N GLY A 73 7.22 9.61 17.36
CA GLY A 73 6.72 10.35 16.20
C GLY A 73 7.74 10.43 15.06
N ARG A 74 9.04 10.61 15.35
CA ARG A 74 10.09 10.50 14.32
C ARG A 74 10.16 9.11 13.67
N GLN A 75 10.03 8.03 14.43
CA GLN A 75 10.00 6.68 13.85
C GLN A 75 8.76 6.45 12.98
N LEU A 76 7.60 6.98 13.39
CA LEU A 76 6.38 6.94 12.57
C LEU A 76 6.53 7.75 11.28
N ALA A 77 7.17 8.92 11.32
CA ALA A 77 7.48 9.71 10.13
C ALA A 77 8.43 8.96 9.18
N THR A 78 9.45 8.29 9.71
CA THR A 78 10.32 7.39 8.92
C THR A 78 9.51 6.27 8.26
N ALA A 79 8.62 5.61 9.01
CA ALA A 79 7.76 4.56 8.48
C ALA A 79 6.82 5.06 7.37
N HIS A 80 6.23 6.24 7.55
CA HIS A 80 5.41 6.93 6.55
C HIS A 80 6.18 7.14 5.23
N THR A 81 7.41 7.68 5.30
CA THR A 81 8.27 7.87 4.12
C THR A 81 8.61 6.56 3.40
N ARG A 82 8.90 5.48 4.16
CA ARG A 82 9.16 4.16 3.55
C ARG A 82 7.93 3.55 2.92
N LEU A 83 6.76 3.73 3.54
CA LEU A 83 5.52 3.23 2.99
C LEU A 83 5.16 3.97 1.70
N TRP A 84 5.46 5.27 1.61
CA TRP A 84 5.35 6.01 0.35
C TRP A 84 6.21 5.40 -0.77
N GLN A 85 7.47 5.05 -0.47
CA GLN A 85 8.35 4.40 -1.46
C GLN A 85 7.77 3.05 -1.94
N ALA A 86 7.18 2.27 -1.03
CA ALA A 86 6.48 1.03 -1.40
C ALA A 86 5.24 1.30 -2.26
N ILE A 87 4.45 2.32 -1.94
CA ILE A 87 3.29 2.76 -2.74
C ILE A 87 3.71 3.14 -4.17
N ALA A 88 4.80 3.91 -4.30
CA ALA A 88 5.34 4.30 -5.60
C ALA A 88 5.77 3.08 -6.43
N ALA A 89 6.49 2.12 -5.82
CA ALA A 89 6.87 0.89 -6.50
C ALA A 89 5.66 0.03 -6.93
N VAL A 90 4.59 -0.03 -6.13
CA VAL A 90 3.35 -0.73 -6.51
C VAL A 90 2.66 -0.03 -7.69
N HIS A 91 2.64 1.31 -7.69
CA HIS A 91 2.11 2.10 -8.80
C HIS A 91 2.92 1.88 -10.09
N ASP A 92 4.26 1.85 -9.99
CA ASP A 92 5.11 1.56 -11.15
C ASP A 92 4.86 0.15 -11.68
N ALA A 93 4.75 -0.85 -10.79
CA ALA A 93 4.40 -2.22 -11.17
C ALA A 93 3.06 -2.33 -11.90
N PHE A 94 2.05 -1.54 -11.50
CA PHE A 94 0.77 -1.46 -12.20
C PHE A 94 0.92 -1.05 -13.66
N HIS A 95 1.79 -0.07 -13.95
CA HIS A 95 2.05 0.38 -15.32
C HIS A 95 2.84 -0.63 -16.15
N LEU A 96 3.55 -1.58 -15.52
CA LEU A 96 4.27 -2.66 -16.20
C LEU A 96 3.39 -3.86 -16.58
N LEU A 97 2.19 -3.99 -16.01
CA LEU A 97 1.27 -5.08 -16.34
C LEU A 97 0.47 -4.78 -17.61
N PRO A 98 0.08 -5.81 -18.40
CA PRO A 98 -0.76 -5.64 -19.58
C PRO A 98 -2.18 -5.16 -19.23
N VAL A 99 -2.83 -4.45 -20.16
CA VAL A 99 -4.25 -4.10 -20.07
C VAL A 99 -5.06 -5.34 -20.48
N ALA A 100 -6.01 -5.79 -19.64
CA ALA A 100 -6.80 -7.00 -19.90
C ALA A 100 -7.70 -6.94 -21.17
N GLU A 101 -7.74 -5.81 -21.87
CA GLU A 101 -8.54 -5.59 -23.08
C GLU A 101 -7.73 -5.58 -24.39
N GLU A 102 -6.41 -5.81 -24.36
CA GLU A 102 -5.61 -5.94 -25.61
C GLU A 102 -5.65 -7.36 -26.19
N THR A 103 -6.83 -8.00 -26.13
CA THR A 103 -7.12 -9.14 -27.01
C THR A 103 -7.72 -8.58 -28.30
N ALA A 104 -6.85 -8.19 -29.24
CA ALA A 104 -7.17 -7.84 -30.62
C ALA A 104 -8.17 -6.68 -30.84
N ALA A 105 -7.82 -5.46 -30.42
CA ALA A 105 -8.30 -4.29 -31.14
C ALA A 105 -7.40 -4.12 -32.38
N SER A 106 -7.96 -4.33 -33.57
CA SER A 106 -7.43 -3.73 -34.79
C SER A 106 -7.12 -2.25 -34.51
N THR A 107 -6.14 -1.69 -35.20
CA THR A 107 -5.77 -0.26 -35.15
C THR A 107 -6.91 0.67 -35.67
N GLU A 108 -8.15 0.20 -35.67
CA GLU A 108 -9.32 0.90 -36.15
C GLU A 108 -9.99 1.65 -34.98
N CYS A 109 -10.12 2.95 -35.16
CA CYS A 109 -10.84 3.82 -34.25
C CYS A 109 -12.35 3.52 -34.39
N HIS A 110 -12.96 3.01 -33.32
CA HIS A 110 -14.40 2.74 -33.22
C HIS A 110 -15.08 3.75 -32.29
N PRO A 111 -15.40 4.98 -32.76
CA PRO A 111 -15.99 6.04 -31.94
C PRO A 111 -17.38 5.68 -31.39
N GLU A 112 -18.08 4.71 -31.99
CA GLU A 112 -19.35 4.15 -31.54
C GLU A 112 -19.23 3.21 -30.34
N ARG A 113 -18.03 2.68 -30.07
CA ARG A 113 -17.73 1.87 -28.89
C ARG A 113 -17.29 2.80 -27.78
N LEU A 114 -18.25 3.44 -27.09
CA LEU A 114 -17.95 3.98 -25.77
C LEU A 114 -17.54 2.78 -24.90
N PRO A 115 -16.39 2.81 -24.22
CA PRO A 115 -16.02 1.74 -23.30
C PRO A 115 -17.17 1.57 -22.29
N GLU A 116 -17.77 0.36 -22.22
CA GLU A 116 -18.69 0.01 -21.15
C GLU A 116 -17.91 0.17 -19.84
N GLY A 117 -18.18 1.29 -19.16
CA GLY A 117 -17.25 1.95 -18.25
C GLY A 117 -16.60 0.99 -17.26
N PRO A 118 -15.30 0.66 -17.43
CA PRO A 118 -14.61 -0.20 -16.50
C PRO A 118 -14.50 0.52 -15.15
N PRO A 119 -14.40 -0.21 -14.01
CA PRO A 119 -14.18 0.43 -12.72
C PRO A 119 -12.98 1.36 -12.88
N VAL A 120 -13.21 2.66 -12.72
CA VAL A 120 -12.18 3.67 -12.96
C VAL A 120 -11.03 3.33 -12.01
N LEU A 121 -9.96 2.73 -12.54
CA LEU A 121 -8.79 2.37 -11.75
C LEU A 121 -8.23 3.69 -11.25
N THR A 122 -8.48 3.98 -9.98
CA THR A 122 -8.17 5.28 -9.37
C THR A 122 -6.74 5.32 -8.85
N ILE A 123 -5.93 4.30 -9.13
CA ILE A 123 -4.54 4.18 -8.68
C ILE A 123 -3.73 5.46 -8.94
N CYS A 124 -3.78 6.00 -10.15
CA CYS A 124 -3.02 7.20 -10.51
C CYS A 124 -3.48 8.44 -9.74
N GLN A 125 -4.79 8.61 -9.58
CA GLN A 125 -5.35 9.74 -8.81
C GLN A 125 -4.98 9.64 -7.33
N ARG A 126 -5.11 8.45 -6.73
CA ARG A 126 -4.68 8.20 -5.35
C ARG A 126 -3.19 8.43 -5.17
N HIS A 127 -2.38 8.00 -6.13
CA HIS A 127 -0.93 8.17 -6.11
C HIS A 127 -0.55 9.66 -6.09
N LEU A 128 -1.16 10.47 -6.98
CA LEU A 128 -0.94 11.92 -7.00
C LEU A 128 -1.35 12.59 -5.68
N ALA A 129 -2.52 12.23 -5.14
CA ALA A 129 -3.01 12.77 -3.87
C ALA A 129 -2.06 12.45 -2.70
N ALA A 130 -1.58 11.20 -2.60
CA ALA A 130 -0.60 10.80 -1.59
C ALA A 130 0.75 11.49 -1.79
N GLY A 131 1.20 11.66 -3.03
CA GLY A 131 2.44 12.38 -3.36
C GLY A 131 2.43 13.84 -2.91
N HIS A 132 1.27 14.52 -2.94
CA HIS A 132 1.15 15.88 -2.41
C HIS A 132 1.34 15.96 -0.88
N VAL A 133 0.89 14.95 -0.13
CA VAL A 133 1.11 14.89 1.33
C VAL A 133 2.60 14.75 1.63
N VAL A 134 3.27 13.81 0.94
CA VAL A 134 4.69 13.53 1.11
C VAL A 134 5.54 14.76 0.82
N ARG A 135 5.33 15.43 -0.33
CA ARG A 135 6.09 16.63 -0.71
C ARG A 135 6.04 17.76 0.31
N ARG A 136 4.97 17.86 1.11
CA ARG A 136 4.84 18.88 2.15
C ARG A 136 5.58 18.54 3.44
N LYS A 137 5.79 17.25 3.73
CA LYS A 137 6.25 16.76 5.03
C LYS A 137 7.63 16.12 5.01
N THR A 138 8.12 15.73 3.83
CA THR A 138 9.41 15.04 3.70
C THR A 138 10.39 15.87 2.89
N THR A 139 11.64 15.91 3.35
CA THR A 139 12.76 16.48 2.61
C THR A 139 13.41 15.42 1.70
N PRO A 140 14.19 15.83 0.70
CA PRO A 140 15.01 14.88 -0.06
C PRO A 140 15.94 14.05 0.81
N ALA A 141 16.43 14.58 1.93
CA ALA A 141 17.26 13.83 2.87
C ALA A 141 16.49 12.67 3.51
N ASP A 142 15.21 12.86 3.85
CA ASP A 142 14.37 11.82 4.44
C ASP A 142 14.14 10.64 3.49
N LEU A 143 14.00 10.91 2.19
CA LEU A 143 13.83 9.88 1.15
C LEU A 143 15.12 9.08 0.91
N ASN A 144 16.26 9.74 0.99
CA ASN A 144 17.58 9.16 0.71
C ASN A 144 18.28 8.61 1.95
N ALA A 145 17.74 8.82 3.15
CA ALA A 145 18.27 8.24 4.37
C ALA A 145 18.42 6.72 4.19
N PRO A 146 19.50 6.08 4.64
CA PRO A 146 19.60 4.63 4.63
C PRO A 146 18.50 4.00 5.51
N ALA A 147 18.05 2.79 5.17
CA ALA A 147 17.27 2.03 6.14
C ALA A 147 18.16 1.80 7.38
N PRO A 148 17.64 1.93 8.61
CA PRO A 148 18.40 1.56 9.80
C PRO A 148 18.91 0.13 9.59
N GLY A 149 20.24 -0.03 9.53
CA GLY A 149 20.84 -1.33 9.36
C GLY A 149 20.40 -2.23 10.51
N ARG A 150 19.71 -3.33 10.22
CA ARG A 150 19.61 -4.43 11.19
C ARG A 150 21.00 -5.03 11.32
N THR A 151 21.81 -4.52 12.24
CA THR A 151 22.98 -5.23 12.73
C THR A 151 22.49 -6.42 13.55
N THR A 152 22.20 -7.54 12.88
CA THR A 152 22.06 -8.83 13.54
C THR A 152 23.45 -9.45 13.72
N THR A 153 24.32 -8.79 14.49
CA THR A 153 25.52 -9.46 15.01
C THR A 153 25.14 -10.09 16.34
N CYS A 154 24.72 -11.36 16.30
CA CYS A 154 24.83 -12.22 17.47
C CYS A 154 26.33 -12.41 17.75
N SER A 155 26.85 -11.80 18.80
CA SER A 155 28.10 -12.23 19.42
C SER A 155 27.86 -13.62 20.03
N GLN A 156 28.57 -14.61 19.51
CA GLN A 156 28.78 -15.90 20.19
C GLN A 156 29.74 -15.70 21.36
#